data_AF-A0A1U7CWJ5-F1
#
_entry.id   AF-A0A1U7CWJ5-F1
#
_cell.length_a   1.000
_cell.length_b   1.000
_cell.length_c   1.000
_cell.angle_alpha   90.00
_cell.angle_beta   90.00
_cell.angle_gamma   90.00
#
_symmetry.space_group_name_H-M   'P 1'
#
loop_
_entity.id
_entity.type
_entity.pdbx_description
1 polymer ?
#
loop_
_entity_poly.entity_id
_entity_poly.type
_entity_poly.pdbx_seq_one_letter_code
_entity_poly.pdbx_strand_id
1 'polypeptide(L)'
;MHDIYDPPPVPEIDWKRPRPEPLIFSKNDVICLVSLCGLLLAVSVFAWRSEPLLALVAAGAGALVVLESWFTALAYLHRCPPLGLKARWTIFLAALVPWILGVSAAVAFIYGLFWVSDHYWT
;
A
#
# COMPACT_ATOMS: atom_id res chain seq x y z
N MET A 1 40.23 34.27 22.49
CA MET A 1 39.71 33.03 23.11
C MET A 1 38.62 32.52 22.19
N HIS A 2 38.83 31.36 21.55
CA HIS A 2 37.84 30.68 20.71
C HIS A 2 37.16 29.64 21.60
N ASP A 3 35.83 29.69 21.68
CA ASP A 3 35.06 28.77 22.53
C ASP A 3 35.01 27.39 21.84
N ILE A 4 35.35 26.34 22.59
CA ILE A 4 35.41 24.96 22.07
C ILE A 4 33.98 24.44 21.80
N TYR A 5 32.96 25.14 22.30
CA TYR A 5 31.55 24.88 22.01
C TYR A 5 31.00 25.63 20.79
N ASP A 6 31.82 26.41 20.07
CA ASP A 6 31.38 27.00 18.80
C ASP A 6 31.07 25.87 17.81
N PRO A 7 29.80 25.67 17.40
CA PRO A 7 29.47 24.68 16.39
C PRO A 7 30.16 25.10 15.08
N PRO A 8 30.69 24.13 14.30
CA PRO A 8 31.29 24.44 13.01
C PRO A 8 30.26 25.18 12.15
N PRO A 9 30.67 26.20 11.38
CA PRO A 9 29.75 26.94 10.52
C PRO A 9 29.04 25.96 9.59
N VAL A 10 27.73 25.81 9.82
CA VAL A 10 26.89 24.94 8.99
C VAL A 10 26.96 25.50 7.58
N PRO A 11 27.44 24.73 6.58
CA PRO A 11 27.44 25.21 5.21
C PRO A 11 26.01 25.61 4.86
N GLU A 12 25.83 26.81 4.29
CA GLU A 12 24.54 27.26 3.77
C GLU A 12 24.13 26.30 2.64
N ILE A 13 23.36 25.28 2.99
CA ILE A 13 22.75 24.38 2.02
C ILE A 13 21.68 25.21 1.32
N ASP A 14 21.97 25.65 0.10
CA ASP A 14 20.99 26.26 -0.80
C ASP A 14 19.87 25.24 -1.05
N TRP A 15 18.83 25.32 -0.21
CA TRP A 15 17.70 24.41 -0.25
C TRP A 15 16.84 24.71 -1.48
N LYS A 16 17.22 24.08 -2.60
CA LYS A 16 16.36 24.05 -3.79
C LYS A 16 15.13 23.20 -3.47
N ARG A 17 13.96 23.87 -3.38
CA ARG A 17 12.66 23.20 -3.26
C ARG A 17 12.60 22.06 -4.29
N PRO A 18 12.29 20.82 -3.88
CA PRO A 18 12.09 19.71 -4.80
C PRO A 18 11.07 20.13 -5.86
N ARG A 19 11.42 20.03 -7.15
CA ARG A 19 10.45 20.29 -8.21
C ARG A 19 9.37 19.20 -8.15
N PRO A 20 8.09 19.54 -8.27
CA PRO A 20 7.05 18.53 -8.44
C PRO A 20 7.30 17.81 -9.76
N GLU A 21 7.85 16.60 -9.70
CA GLU A 21 8.02 15.73 -10.86
C GLU A 21 6.71 14.98 -11.11
N PRO A 22 6.11 15.10 -12.30
CA PRO A 22 4.85 14.44 -12.60
C PRO A 22 5.06 12.92 -12.68
N LEU A 23 4.28 12.17 -11.88
CA LEU A 23 4.21 10.72 -11.98
C LEU A 23 3.66 10.32 -13.35
N ILE A 24 4.44 9.59 -14.14
CA ILE A 24 4.03 9.13 -15.48
C ILE A 24 3.27 7.81 -15.34
N PHE A 25 1.94 7.88 -15.44
CA PHE A 25 1.06 6.71 -15.43
C PHE A 25 0.58 6.35 -16.85
N SER A 26 0.39 5.06 -17.10
CA SER A 26 -0.22 4.54 -18.32
C SER A 26 -1.74 4.37 -18.11
N LYS A 27 -2.53 4.49 -19.19
CA LYS A 27 -3.96 4.14 -19.18
C LYS A 27 -4.19 2.72 -18.64
N ASN A 28 -3.28 1.79 -18.94
CA ASN A 28 -3.40 0.40 -18.50
C ASN A 28 -3.20 0.25 -16.99
N ASP A 29 -2.40 1.11 -16.35
CA ASP A 29 -2.22 1.09 -14.90
C ASP A 29 -3.51 1.55 -14.19
N VAL A 30 -4.18 2.56 -14.76
CA VAL A 30 -5.46 3.06 -14.24
C VAL A 30 -6.56 2.00 -14.38
N ILE A 31 -6.62 1.31 -15.53
CA ILE A 31 -7.59 0.22 -15.74
C ILE A 31 -7.36 -0.91 -14.72
N CYS A 32 -6.11 -1.27 -14.46
CA CYS A 32 -5.74 -2.25 -13.43
C CYS A 32 -6.18 -1.81 -12.03
N LEU A 33 -5.90 -0.55 -11.66
CA LEU A 33 -6.28 -0.01 -10.37
C LEU A 33 -7.80 -0.06 -10.18
N VAL A 34 -8.55 0.39 -11.19
CA VAL A 34 -10.02 0.38 -11.17
C VAL A 34 -10.56 -1.04 -11.12
N SER A 35 -9.97 -1.99 -11.84
CA SER A 35 -10.43 -3.38 -11.81
C SER A 35 -10.20 -4.06 -10.46
N LEU A 36 -9.07 -3.81 -9.80
CA LEU A 36 -8.78 -4.32 -8.46
C LEU A 36 -9.70 -3.70 -7.41
N CYS A 37 -9.92 -2.39 -7.46
CA CYS A 37 -10.90 -1.72 -6.60
C CYS A 37 -12.33 -2.25 -6.86
N GLY A 38 -12.69 -2.47 -8.12
CA GLY A 38 -13.99 -3.04 -8.50
C GLY A 38 -14.18 -4.47 -7.98
N LEU A 39 -13.16 -5.32 -8.09
CA LEU A 39 -13.17 -6.67 -7.53
C LEU A 39 -13.33 -6.64 -6.00
N LEU A 40 -12.60 -5.74 -5.34
CA LEU A 40 -12.64 -5.58 -3.90
C LEU A 40 -14.02 -5.11 -3.40
N LEU A 41 -14.65 -4.17 -4.12
CA LEU A 41 -16.02 -3.76 -3.85
C LEU A 41 -17.02 -4.89 -4.08
N ALA A 42 -16.87 -5.66 -5.17
CA ALA A 42 -17.74 -6.81 -5.45
C ALA A 42 -17.69 -7.84 -4.32
N VAL A 43 -16.50 -8.20 -3.83
CA VAL A 43 -16.33 -9.10 -2.67
C VAL A 43 -16.95 -8.51 -1.41
N SER A 44 -16.77 -7.22 -1.16
CA SER A 44 -17.32 -6.53 0.02
C SER A 44 -18.86 -6.51 -0.01
N VAL A 45 -19.48 -6.37 -1.18
CA VAL A 45 -20.95 -6.43 -1.33
C VAL A 45 -21.52 -7.79 -0.94
N PHE A 46 -20.79 -8.90 -1.18
CA PHE A 46 -21.23 -10.21 -0.70
C PHE A 46 -21.23 -10.30 0.83
N ALA A 47 -20.23 -9.73 1.49
CA ALA A 47 -20.13 -9.68 2.96
C ALA A 47 -21.13 -8.70 3.60
N TRP A 48 -21.66 -7.75 2.83
CA TRP A 48 -22.55 -6.69 3.31
C TRP A 48 -23.81 -7.19 4.02
N ARG A 49 -24.36 -8.33 3.59
CA ARG A 49 -25.61 -8.87 4.17
C ARG A 49 -25.44 -9.35 5.61
N SER A 50 -24.25 -9.81 5.97
CA SER A 50 -23.97 -10.35 7.30
C SER A 50 -23.45 -9.24 8.21
N GLU A 51 -22.44 -8.51 7.75
CA GLU A 51 -21.74 -7.51 8.57
C GLU A 51 -21.40 -6.26 7.73
N PRO A 52 -22.34 -5.30 7.59
CA PRO A 52 -22.15 -4.15 6.71
C PRO A 52 -21.04 -3.22 7.18
N LEU A 53 -20.87 -3.04 8.49
CA LEU A 53 -19.80 -2.22 9.04
C LEU A 53 -18.42 -2.83 8.73
N LEU A 54 -18.26 -4.13 8.96
CA LEU A 54 -17.01 -4.84 8.69
C LEU A 54 -16.71 -4.84 7.18
N ALA A 55 -17.71 -5.05 6.34
CA ALA A 55 -17.59 -4.98 4.89
C ALA A 55 -17.13 -3.59 4.42
N LEU A 56 -17.64 -2.51 4.99
CA LEU A 56 -17.24 -1.14 4.66
C LEU A 56 -15.80 -0.86 5.09
N VAL A 57 -15.43 -1.22 6.32
CA VAL A 57 -14.08 -1.03 6.84
C VAL A 57 -13.06 -1.86 6.04
N ALA A 58 -13.38 -3.12 5.73
CA ALA A 58 -12.53 -3.97 4.90
C ALA A 58 -12.38 -3.43 3.48
N ALA A 59 -13.47 -2.92 2.89
CA ALA A 59 -13.41 -2.28 1.57
C ALA A 59 -12.51 -1.04 1.57
N GLY A 60 -12.67 -0.17 2.58
CA GLY A 60 -11.86 1.03 2.73
C GLY A 60 -10.38 0.72 2.95
N ALA A 61 -10.08 -0.17 3.89
CA ALA A 61 -8.71 -0.59 4.17
C ALA A 61 -8.05 -1.26 2.97
N GLY A 62 -8.77 -2.16 2.29
CA GLY A 62 -8.28 -2.82 1.09
C GLY A 62 -8.02 -1.86 -0.08
N ALA A 63 -8.87 -0.85 -0.28
CA ALA A 63 -8.65 0.19 -1.28
C ALA A 63 -7.38 1.02 -0.99
N LEU A 64 -7.12 1.34 0.28
CA LEU A 64 -5.89 2.04 0.70
C LEU A 64 -4.64 1.20 0.41
N VAL A 65 -4.67 -0.10 0.71
CA VAL A 65 -3.57 -1.03 0.42
C VAL A 65 -3.27 -1.09 -1.07
N VAL A 66 -4.31 -1.20 -1.91
CA VAL A 66 -4.17 -1.24 -3.38
C VAL A 66 -3.56 0.08 -3.89
N LEU A 67 -4.03 1.22 -3.37
CA LEU A 67 -3.57 2.55 -3.76
C LEU A 67 -2.12 2.82 -3.34
N GLU A 68 -1.75 2.44 -2.11
CA GLU A 68 -0.37 2.52 -1.62
C GLU A 68 0.57 1.64 -2.43
N SER A 69 0.16 0.40 -2.73
CA SER A 69 0.92 -0.54 -3.56
C SER A 69 1.14 0.04 -4.96
N TRP A 70 0.14 0.75 -5.51
CA TRP A 70 0.23 1.41 -6.80
C TRP A 70 1.20 2.60 -6.79
N PHE A 71 1.15 3.46 -5.77
CA PHE A 71 2.11 4.54 -5.60
C PHE A 71 3.55 4.03 -5.44
N THR A 72 3.73 2.95 -4.69
CA THR A 72 5.03 2.30 -4.51
C THR A 72 5.59 1.81 -5.85
N ALA A 73 4.75 1.17 -6.66
CA ALA A 73 5.14 0.72 -7.99
C ALA A 73 5.48 1.90 -8.93
N LEU A 74 4.68 2.98 -8.91
CA LEU A 74 4.95 4.18 -9.71
C LEU A 74 6.25 4.86 -9.29
N ALA A 75 6.52 4.99 -7.99
CA ALA A 75 7.75 5.56 -7.48
C ALA A 75 8.99 4.77 -7.91
N TYR A 76 8.88 3.43 -7.97
CA TYR A 76 9.94 2.56 -8.47
C TYR A 76 10.14 2.72 -9.98
N LEU A 77 9.05 2.70 -10.76
CA LEU A 77 9.09 2.88 -12.21
C LEU A 77 9.66 4.24 -12.63
N HIS A 78 9.47 5.27 -11.80
CA HIS A 78 10.10 6.58 -11.99
C HIS A 78 11.63 6.52 -11.92
N ARG A 79 12.18 5.73 -10.98
CA ARG A 79 13.64 5.57 -10.81
C ARG A 79 14.27 4.68 -11.89
N CYS A 80 13.49 3.82 -12.54
CA CYS A 80 13.98 2.88 -13.55
C CYS A 80 13.09 2.86 -14.82
N PRO A 81 13.17 3.89 -15.69
CA PRO A 81 12.55 3.84 -17.02
C PRO A 81 13.43 3.08 -18.04
N PRO A 82 12.89 2.40 -19.07
CA PRO A 82 11.51 1.98 -19.35
C PRO A 82 11.35 0.44 -19.26
N LEU A 83 10.40 0.00 -18.44
CA LEU A 83 10.06 -1.42 -18.29
C LEU A 83 8.75 -1.74 -19.04
N GLY A 84 8.73 -2.85 -19.78
CA GLY A 84 7.55 -3.30 -20.52
C GLY A 84 6.34 -3.53 -19.61
N LEU A 85 5.14 -3.63 -20.19
CA LEU A 85 3.87 -3.83 -19.48
C LEU A 85 3.90 -4.97 -18.45
N LYS A 86 4.54 -6.09 -18.79
CA LYS A 86 4.72 -7.23 -17.89
C LYS A 86 5.50 -6.85 -16.63
N ALA A 87 6.57 -6.07 -16.79
CA ALA A 87 7.42 -5.65 -15.69
C ALA A 87 6.73 -4.64 -14.76
N ARG A 88 5.93 -3.71 -15.31
CA ARG A 88 5.08 -2.81 -14.52
C ARG A 88 4.12 -3.59 -13.61
N TRP A 89 3.46 -4.61 -14.18
CA TRP A 89 2.56 -5.49 -13.45
C TRP A 89 3.27 -6.32 -12.37
N THR A 90 4.44 -6.87 -12.67
CA THR A 90 5.20 -7.63 -11.67
C THR A 90 5.65 -6.76 -10.51
N ILE A 91 6.03 -5.50 -10.74
CA ILE A 91 6.41 -4.56 -9.67
C ILE A 91 5.20 -4.23 -8.80
N PHE A 92 4.05 -3.98 -9.43
CA PHE A 92 2.82 -3.73 -8.69
C PHE A 92 2.39 -4.94 -7.84
N LEU A 93 2.40 -6.15 -8.41
CA LEU A 93 2.13 -7.37 -7.66
C LEU A 93 3.16 -7.60 -6.55
N ALA A 94 4.45 -7.30 -6.78
CA ALA A 94 5.48 -7.40 -5.77
C ALA A 94 5.25 -6.44 -4.58
N ALA A 95 4.65 -5.27 -4.82
CA ALA A 95 4.23 -4.35 -3.76
C ALA A 95 2.95 -4.82 -3.04
N LEU A 96 2.03 -5.46 -3.75
CA LEU A 96 0.73 -5.88 -3.22
C LEU A 96 0.77 -7.22 -2.45
N VAL A 97 1.56 -8.19 -2.91
CA VAL A 97 1.61 -9.54 -2.34
C VAL A 97 1.99 -9.56 -0.84
N PRO A 98 2.98 -8.78 -0.37
CA PRO A 98 3.31 -8.71 1.06
C PRO A 98 2.13 -8.27 1.93
N TRP A 99 1.32 -7.31 1.45
CA TRP A 99 0.12 -6.87 2.13
C TRP A 99 -0.92 -7.98 2.23
N ILE A 100 -1.19 -8.68 1.12
CA ILE A 100 -2.16 -9.79 1.10
C ILE A 100 -1.72 -10.87 2.10
N LEU A 101 -0.45 -11.27 2.05
CA LEU A 101 0.07 -12.31 2.94
C LEU A 101 0.04 -11.88 4.40
N GLY A 102 0.51 -10.66 4.71
CA GLY A 102 0.57 -10.14 6.08
C GLY A 102 -0.82 -9.98 6.71
N VAL A 103 -1.75 -9.37 5.98
CA VAL A 103 -3.14 -9.17 6.47
C VAL A 103 -3.85 -10.52 6.60
N SER A 104 -3.72 -11.41 5.63
CA SER A 104 -4.36 -12.74 5.69
C SER A 104 -3.81 -13.56 6.85
N ALA A 105 -2.49 -13.54 7.07
CA ALA A 105 -1.87 -14.23 8.19
C ALA A 105 -2.34 -13.67 9.55
N ALA A 106 -2.44 -12.35 9.68
CA ALA A 106 -2.94 -11.72 10.89
C ALA A 106 -4.41 -12.07 11.17
N VAL A 107 -5.27 -12.01 10.15
CA VAL A 107 -6.69 -12.39 10.26
C VAL A 107 -6.82 -13.87 10.63
N ALA A 108 -6.09 -14.76 9.94
CA ALA A 108 -6.13 -16.19 10.24
C ALA A 108 -5.64 -16.50 11.66
N PHE A 109 -4.61 -15.78 12.14
CA PHE A 109 -4.11 -15.91 13.50
C PHE A 109 -5.16 -15.50 14.53
N ILE A 110 -5.78 -14.32 14.36
CA ILE A 110 -6.83 -13.83 15.27
C ILE A 110 -8.03 -14.76 15.26
N TYR A 111 -8.49 -15.16 14.07
CA TYR A 111 -9.61 -16.09 13.93
C TYR A 111 -9.30 -17.46 14.56
N GLY A 112 -8.06 -17.93 14.43
CA GLY A 112 -7.58 -19.15 15.09
C GLY A 112 -7.61 -19.03 16.62
N LEU A 113 -7.22 -17.88 17.18
CA LEU A 113 -7.30 -17.65 18.63
C LEU A 113 -8.75 -17.68 19.12
N PHE A 114 -9.68 -17.05 18.41
CA PHE A 114 -11.10 -17.12 18.75
C PHE A 114 -11.64 -18.54 18.65
N TRP A 115 -11.28 -19.27 17.58
CA TRP A 115 -11.70 -20.65 17.41
C TRP A 115 -11.20 -21.57 18.53
N VAL A 116 -9.93 -21.44 18.93
CA VAL A 116 -9.36 -22.19 20.07
C VAL A 116 -10.06 -21.77 21.37
N SER A 117 -10.25 -20.48 21.62
CA SER A 117 -10.94 -19.98 22.80
C SER A 117 -12.34 -20.58 22.90
N ASP A 118 -13.13 -20.50 21.83
CA ASP A 118 -14.48 -21.04 21.79
C ASP A 118 -14.50 -22.56 21.95
N HIS A 119 -13.51 -23.30 21.45
CA HIS A 119 -13.48 -24.76 21.55
C HIS A 119 -13.09 -25.27 22.94
N TYR A 120 -12.23 -24.55 23.68
CA TYR A 120 -11.68 -25.02 24.96
C TYR A 120 -12.29 -24.35 26.19
N TRP A 121 -12.99 -23.22 26.04
CA TRP A 121 -13.52 -22.43 27.16
C TRP A 121 -15.06 -22.40 27.23
N THR A 122 -15.75 -23.12 26.34
CA THR A 122 -17.18 -23.49 26.48
C THR A 122 -17.33 -24.91 27.00
#